data_AF-L9X222-F1
#
_entry.id   AF-L9X222-F1
#
_cell.length_a   1.000
_cell.length_b   1.000
_cell.length_c   1.000
_cell.angle_alpha   90.00
_cell.angle_beta   90.00
_cell.angle_gamma   90.00
#
_symmetry.space_group_name_H-M   'P 1'
#
loop_
_entity.id
_entity.type
_entity.pdbx_description
1 polymer ?
#
loop_
_entity_poly.entity_id
_entity_poly.type
_entity_poly.pdbx_seq_one_letter_code
_entity_poly.pdbx_strand_id
1 'polypeptide(L)'
;MDPLIYLVLAAVFLLQIPASAVVYFDARKRKLKHPGRYELGVLVPLGGLGIIVAYVYKRRELPTGSPDTSQTAEREGANEIP
;
A
#
# COMPACT_ATOMS: atom_id res chain seq x y z
N MET A 1 -9.98 20.00 10.46
CA MET A 1 -10.53 18.74 9.92
C MET A 1 -11.80 18.44 10.68
N ASP A 2 -12.92 18.22 9.99
CA ASP A 2 -14.22 17.95 10.61
C ASP A 2 -14.20 16.57 11.31
N PRO A 3 -14.61 16.46 12.60
CA PRO A 3 -14.76 15.18 13.30
C PRO A 3 -15.54 14.12 12.52
N LEU A 4 -16.50 14.54 11.69
CA LEU A 4 -17.28 13.66 10.82
C LEU A 4 -16.39 12.87 9.85
N ILE A 5 -15.31 13.47 9.34
CA ILE A 5 -14.38 12.82 8.41
C ILE A 5 -13.71 11.62 9.07
N TYR A 6 -13.22 11.80 10.31
CA TYR A 6 -12.59 10.71 11.06
C TYR A 6 -13.57 9.60 11.40
N LEU A 7 -14.82 9.95 11.73
CA LEU A 7 -15.88 8.98 11.99
C LEU A 7 -16.20 8.14 10.76
N VAL A 8 -16.37 8.78 9.59
CA VAL A 8 -16.63 8.08 8.32
C VAL A 8 -15.45 7.18 7.96
N LEU A 9 -14.22 7.66 8.12
CA LEU A 9 -13.03 6.87 7.83
C LEU A 9 -12.94 5.62 8.73
N ALA A 10 -13.18 5.78 10.04
CA ALA A 10 -13.22 4.67 10.98
C ALA A 10 -14.34 3.66 10.63
N ALA A 11 -15.54 4.15 10.29
CA ALA A 11 -16.64 3.30 9.88
C ALA A 11 -16.31 2.49 8.62
N VAL A 12 -15.71 3.12 7.60
CA VAL A 12 -15.27 2.43 6.37
C VAL A 12 -14.26 1.33 6.69
N PHE A 13 -13.27 1.60 7.56
CA PHE A 13 -12.28 0.58 7.94
C PHE A 13 -12.89 -0.57 8.74
N LEU A 14 -13.79 -0.29 9.69
CA LEU A 14 -14.45 -1.35 10.46
C LEU A 14 -15.36 -2.19 9.57
N LEU A 15 -16.08 -1.56 8.63
CA LEU A 15 -17.02 -2.26 7.74
C LEU A 15 -16.32 -3.07 6.65
N GLN A 16 -15.03 -2.86 6.36
CA GLN A 16 -14.29 -3.66 5.39
C GLN A 16 -14.21 -5.14 5.77
N ILE A 17 -14.07 -5.48 7.05
CA ILE A 17 -13.98 -6.89 7.49
C ILE A 17 -15.30 -7.66 7.26
N PRO A 18 -16.47 -7.18 7.73
CA PRO A 18 -17.72 -7.87 7.42
C PRO A 18 -18.05 -7.82 5.92
N ALA A 19 -17.71 -6.74 5.21
CA ALA A 19 -17.90 -6.66 3.77
C ALA A 19 -17.03 -7.70 3.02
N SER A 20 -15.79 -7.93 3.43
CA SER A 20 -14.90 -8.92 2.82
C SER A 20 -15.47 -10.33 2.99
N ALA A 21 -16.00 -10.66 4.17
CA ALA A 21 -16.66 -11.93 4.43
C ALA A 21 -17.88 -12.13 3.52
N VAL A 22 -18.75 -11.12 3.38
CA VAL A 22 -19.92 -11.17 2.48
C VAL A 22 -19.49 -11.43 1.03
N VAL A 23 -18.47 -10.71 0.55
CA VAL A 23 -17.92 -10.89 -0.80
C VAL A 23 -17.34 -12.29 -0.99
N TYR A 24 -16.61 -12.82 0.00
CA TYR A 24 -16.09 -14.18 -0.04
C TYR A 24 -17.21 -15.22 -0.14
N PHE A 25 -18.25 -15.11 0.70
CA PHE A 25 -19.38 -16.04 0.69
C PHE A 25 -20.16 -15.99 -0.63
N ASP A 26 -20.43 -14.80 -1.17
CA ASP A 26 -21.09 -14.66 -2.48
C ASP A 26 -20.23 -15.25 -3.61
N ALA A 27 -18.93 -14.96 -3.63
CA ALA A 27 -18.00 -15.52 -4.62
C ALA A 27 -17.90 -17.06 -4.53
N ARG A 28 -17.91 -17.60 -3.31
CA ARG A 28 -17.92 -19.05 -3.06
C ARG A 28 -19.24 -19.69 -3.51
N LYS A 29 -20.38 -19.05 -3.22
CA LYS A 29 -21.72 -19.49 -3.66
C LYS A 29 -21.83 -19.55 -5.19
N ARG A 30 -21.22 -18.57 -5.88
CA ARG A 30 -21.15 -18.50 -7.35
C ARG A 30 -20.07 -19.39 -7.98
N LYS A 31 -19.31 -20.14 -7.17
CA LYS A 31 -18.21 -21.02 -7.62
C LYS A 31 -17.16 -20.28 -8.47
N LEU A 32 -16.90 -19.01 -8.16
CA LEU A 32 -15.89 -18.23 -8.88
C LEU A 32 -14.50 -18.84 -8.70
N LYS A 33 -13.66 -18.69 -9.71
CA LYS A 33 -12.26 -19.08 -9.65
C LYS A 33 -11.53 -18.16 -8.66
N HIS A 34 -11.00 -18.72 -7.58
CA HIS A 34 -10.27 -18.01 -6.51
C HIS A 34 -11.12 -16.96 -5.75
N PRO A 35 -12.13 -17.35 -4.95
CA PRO A 35 -12.97 -16.43 -4.18
C PRO A 35 -12.15 -15.52 -3.25
N GLY A 36 -11.01 -16.01 -2.74
CA GLY A 36 -10.10 -15.23 -1.90
C GLY A 36 -9.54 -13.98 -2.57
N ARG A 37 -9.44 -13.90 -3.91
CA ARG A 37 -8.96 -12.67 -4.58
C ARG A 37 -9.93 -11.51 -4.43
N TYR A 38 -11.23 -11.79 -4.45
CA TYR A 38 -12.28 -10.77 -4.31
C TYR A 38 -12.33 -10.26 -2.87
N GLU A 39 -12.22 -11.17 -1.90
CA GLU A 39 -12.07 -10.82 -0.48
C GLU A 39 -10.82 -9.95 -0.26
N LEU A 40 -9.68 -10.35 -0.83
CA LEU A 40 -8.43 -9.62 -0.70
C LEU A 40 -8.56 -8.20 -1.28
N GLY A 41 -9.25 -8.03 -2.40
CA GLY A 41 -9.54 -6.71 -2.98
C GLY A 41 -10.28 -5.77 -2.02
N VAL A 42 -11.17 -6.29 -1.18
CA VAL A 42 -11.86 -5.51 -0.14
C VAL A 42 -10.93 -5.17 1.03
N LEU A 43 -10.00 -6.05 1.37
CA LEU A 43 -9.05 -5.87 2.47
C LEU A 43 -7.79 -5.06 2.10
N VAL A 44 -7.47 -4.94 0.81
CA VAL A 44 -6.29 -4.19 0.31
C VAL A 44 -6.19 -2.76 0.87
N PRO A 45 -7.27 -1.96 0.94
CA PRO A 45 -7.19 -0.62 1.51
C PRO A 45 -6.72 -0.60 2.97
N LEU A 46 -7.14 -1.58 3.79
CA LEU A 46 -6.68 -1.74 5.17
C LEU A 46 -5.19 -2.07 5.22
N GLY A 47 -4.74 -2.98 4.35
CA GLY A 47 -3.32 -3.33 4.21
C GLY A 47 -2.46 -2.14 3.76
N GLY A 48 -2.93 -1.38 2.77
CA GLY A 48 -2.26 -0.17 2.27
C GLY A 48 -2.09 0.90 3.36
N LEU A 49 -3.12 1.10 4.20
CA LEU A 49 -3.01 2.00 5.35
C LEU A 49 -1.94 1.53 6.34
N GLY A 50 -1.90 0.23 6.66
CA GLY A 50 -0.86 -0.35 7.52
C GLY A 50 0.55 -0.11 6.98
N ILE A 51 0.74 -0.25 5.67
CA ILE A 51 2.02 0.05 5.00
C ILE A 51 2.36 1.53 5.13
N ILE A 52 1.41 2.45 4.93
CA ILE A 52 1.63 3.88 5.09
C ILE A 52 2.09 4.20 6.52
N VAL A 53 1.42 3.65 7.53
CA VAL A 53 1.80 3.84 8.94
C VAL A 53 3.21 3.31 9.20
N ALA A 54 3.50 2.09 8.75
CA ALA A 54 4.82 1.48 8.90
C ALA A 54 5.91 2.29 8.17
N TYR A 55 5.63 2.77 6.97
CA TYR A 55 6.52 3.64 6.20
C TYR A 55 6.77 4.95 6.94
N VAL A 56 5.72 5.66 7.40
CA VAL A 56 5.85 6.93 8.12
C VAL A 56 6.65 6.75 9.42
N TYR A 57 6.49 5.62 10.10
CA TYR A 57 7.25 5.28 11.30
C TYR A 57 8.74 5.08 10.98
N LYS A 58 9.05 4.31 9.94
CA LYS A 58 10.43 3.90 9.61
C LYS A 58 11.16 4.84 8.65
N ARG A 59 10.48 5.79 8.00
CA ARG A 59 11.04 6.59 6.88
C ARG A 59 12.35 7.31 7.21
N ARG A 60 12.58 7.69 8.47
CA ARG A 60 13.79 8.40 8.91
C ARG A 60 15.02 7.48 9.00
N GLU A 61 14.80 6.17 9.08
CA GLU A 61 15.84 5.14 9.17
C GLU A 61 16.12 4.48 7.81
N LEU A 62 15.34 4.83 6.78
CA LEU A 62 15.53 4.27 5.45
C LEU A 62 16.78 4.85 4.80
N PRO A 63 17.61 4.03 4.12
CA PRO A 63 18.72 4.52 3.32
C PRO A 63 18.23 5.60 2.36
N THR A 64 18.75 6.80 2.52
CA THR A 64 18.49 7.90 1.59
C THR A 64 19.61 7.89 0.57
N GLY A 65 19.29 8.03 -0.72
CA GLY A 65 20.31 8.17 -1.75
C GLY A 65 21.16 9.41 -1.46
N SER A 66 22.47 9.25 -1.33
CA SER A 66 23.38 10.39 -1.29
C SER A 66 23.32 11.12 -2.64
N PRO A 67 23.25 12.47 -2.66
CA PRO A 67 23.26 13.24 -3.90
C PRO A 67 24.53 13.01 -4.75
N ASP A 68 25.57 12.41 -4.17
CA ASP A 68 26.85 12.13 -4.84
C ASP A 68 26.85 10.84 -5.68
N THR A 69 25.89 9.93 -5.51
CA THR A 69 25.88 8.66 -6.27
C THR A 69 25.54 8.86 -7.75
N SER A 70 24.80 9.92 -8.10
CA SER A 70 24.45 10.22 -9.49
C SER A 70 25.53 11.01 -10.25
N GLN A 71 26.33 11.83 -9.56
CA GLN A 71 27.38 12.64 -10.22
C GLN A 71 28.66 11.86 -10.51
N THR A 72 28.98 10.83 -9.71
CA THR A 72 30.18 10.01 -9.94
C THR A 72 30.01 9.10 -11.17
N ALA A 73 28.80 8.56 -11.40
CA ALA A 73 28.53 7.72 -12.57
C ALA A 73 28.55 8.49 -13.90
N GLU A 74 28.11 9.75 -13.93
CA GLU A 74 28.18 10.59 -15.13
C GLU A 74 29.60 11.09 -15.42
N ARG A 75 30.40 11.39 -14.38
CA ARG A 75 31.79 11.82 -14.54
C ARG A 75 32.74 10.69 -14.96
N GLU A 76 32.46 9.46 -14.55
CA GLU A 76 33.28 8.29 -14.91
C GLU A 76 33.00 7.84 -16.36
N GLY A 77 31.74 7.90 -16.83
CA GLY A 77 31.40 7.64 -18.24
C GLY A 77 31.84 8.73 -19.23
N ALA A 78 32.04 9.98 -18.77
CA ALA A 78 32.53 11.07 -19.62
C ALA A 78 34.06 11.08 -19.80
N ASN A 79 34.80 10.37 -18.94
CA ASN A 79 36.27 10.34 -18.97
C ASN A 79 36.84 9.12 -19.71
N GLU A 80 35.97 8.24 -20.23
CA GLU A 80 36.33 7.06 -21.04
C GLU A 80 36.03 7.23 -22.55
N ILE A 81 35.71 8.44 -23.01
CA ILE A 81 35.58 8.73 -24.45
C ILE A 81 36.94 9.25 -24.96
N PRO A 82 37.75 8.44 -25.67
CA PRO A 82 38.99 8.87 -26.30
C PRO A 82 38.77 9.83 -27.48
#